data_AF-A0A2D2PZV6-F1
#
_entry.id   AF-A0A2D2PZV6-F1
#
_cell.length_a   1.000
_cell.length_b   1.000
_cell.length_c   1.000
_cell.angle_alpha   90.00
_cell.angle_beta   90.00
_cell.angle_gamma   90.00
#
_symmetry.space_group_name_H-M   'P 1'
#
loop_
_entity.id
_entity.type
_entity.pdbx_description
1 polymer ?
#
loop_
_entity_poly.entity_id
_entity_poly.type
_entity_poly.pdbx_seq_one_letter_code
_entity_poly.pdbx_strand_id
1 'polypeptide(L)'
;MTYHKLWFQQTARQLKVLRPFPAFEIVQGFIHTYLPKLVDDMDGRGLDLTDPYHWWESIYIDGILELENSQGVTLSVAVGIIEQWRNANTALRMITAPRMVELRHSLNLEQHWLFYVSSRKPYPESVWIDLLYEQADKPPPESRCSIIEVVEPDL
;
A
#
# COMPACT_ATOMS: atom_id res chain seq x y z
N MET A 1 -6.18 3.44 -12.66
CA MET A 1 -4.90 3.83 -12.03
C MET A 1 -4.69 5.33 -12.16
N THR A 2 -4.45 6.04 -11.05
CA THR A 2 -4.27 7.51 -11.05
C THR A 2 -2.82 7.90 -11.34
N TYR A 3 -2.57 9.16 -11.72
CA TYR A 3 -1.21 9.63 -12.03
C TYR A 3 -0.29 9.58 -10.81
N HIS A 4 -0.81 9.77 -9.59
CA HIS A 4 -0.03 9.64 -8.36
C HIS A 4 0.47 8.22 -8.14
N LYS A 5 -0.38 7.21 -8.38
CA LYS A 5 0.01 5.80 -8.30
C LYS A 5 1.15 5.48 -9.28
N LEU A 6 1.03 5.94 -10.53
CA LEU A 6 2.06 5.75 -11.55
C LEU A 6 3.38 6.43 -11.19
N TRP A 7 3.31 7.67 -10.73
CA TRP A 7 4.50 8.44 -10.37
C TRP A 7 5.21 7.82 -9.16
N PHE A 8 4.46 7.46 -8.12
CA PHE A 8 5.00 6.76 -6.96
C PHE A 8 5.67 5.45 -7.36
N GLN A 9 5.02 4.61 -8.17
CA GLN A 9 5.61 3.35 -8.65
C GLN A 9 6.87 3.58 -9.48
N GLN A 10 6.90 4.62 -10.30
CA GLN A 10 8.09 4.99 -11.07
C GLN A 10 9.26 5.37 -10.15
N THR A 11 9.01 6.22 -9.15
CA THR A 11 10.01 6.60 -8.13
C THR A 11 10.49 5.36 -7.38
N ALA A 12 9.59 4.51 -6.88
CA ALA A 12 9.95 3.29 -6.15
C ALA A 12 10.79 2.32 -7.01
N ARG A 13 10.53 2.24 -8.33
CA ARG A 13 11.37 1.47 -9.27
C ARG A 13 12.75 2.08 -9.45
N GLN A 14 12.85 3.41 -9.57
CA GLN A 14 14.13 4.11 -9.71
C GLN A 14 15.02 3.90 -8.47
N LEU A 15 14.41 3.93 -7.29
CA LEU A 15 15.04 3.61 -6.01
C LEU A 15 15.35 2.11 -5.83
N LYS A 16 14.87 1.25 -6.73
CA LYS A 16 15.00 -0.22 -6.67
C LYS A 16 14.42 -0.85 -5.39
N VAL A 17 13.41 -0.21 -4.80
CA VAL A 17 12.72 -0.69 -3.60
C VAL A 17 11.39 -1.37 -3.95
N LEU A 18 10.89 -1.20 -5.18
CA LEU A 18 9.64 -1.84 -5.60
C LEU A 18 9.84 -3.34 -5.86
N ARG A 19 9.20 -4.16 -5.03
CA ARG A 19 9.14 -5.61 -5.18
C ARG A 19 8.07 -6.00 -6.21
N PRO A 20 8.31 -7.02 -7.05
CA PRO A 20 7.26 -7.61 -7.89
C PRO A 20 6.10 -8.13 -7.03
N PHE A 21 4.88 -7.95 -7.52
CA PHE A 21 3.72 -8.58 -6.89
C PHE A 21 3.85 -10.11 -6.94
N PRO A 22 3.36 -10.82 -5.90
CA PRO A 22 3.15 -12.26 -5.96
C PRO A 22 2.31 -12.67 -7.16
N ALA A 23 2.40 -13.94 -7.55
CA ALA A 23 1.56 -14.52 -8.58
C ALA A 23 0.07 -14.29 -8.26
N PHE A 24 -0.71 -14.01 -9.30
CA PHE A 24 -2.10 -13.57 -9.15
C PHE A 24 -2.95 -14.58 -8.38
N GLU A 25 -2.75 -15.87 -8.66
CA GLU A 25 -3.49 -16.98 -8.07
C GLU A 25 -3.24 -17.07 -6.56
N ILE A 26 -2.06 -16.67 -6.09
CA ILE A 26 -1.72 -16.62 -4.67
C ILE A 26 -2.55 -15.53 -3.99
N VAL A 27 -2.60 -14.32 -4.56
CA VAL A 27 -3.37 -13.23 -3.95
C VAL A 27 -4.87 -13.53 -3.97
N GLN A 28 -5.37 -14.11 -5.06
CA GLN A 28 -6.77 -14.54 -5.13
C GLN A 28 -7.08 -15.56 -4.04
N GLY A 29 -6.24 -16.57 -3.86
CA GLY A 29 -6.40 -17.59 -2.82
C GLY A 29 -6.47 -16.98 -1.41
N PHE A 30 -5.59 -16.04 -1.10
CA PHE A 30 -5.62 -15.36 0.20
C PHE A 30 -6.83 -14.44 0.38
N ILE A 31 -7.22 -13.68 -0.65
CA ILE A 31 -8.39 -12.80 -0.57
C ILE A 31 -9.67 -13.64 -0.43
N HIS A 32 -9.83 -14.74 -1.16
CA HIS A 32 -10.95 -15.67 -0.97
C HIS A 32 -11.00 -16.25 0.45
N THR A 33 -9.84 -16.60 1.00
CA THR A 33 -9.73 -17.22 2.34
C THR A 33 -10.07 -16.23 3.44
N TYR A 34 -9.42 -15.06 3.44
CA TYR A 34 -9.50 -14.10 4.53
C TYR A 34 -10.62 -13.08 4.33
N LEU A 35 -10.91 -12.67 3.09
CA LEU A 35 -11.85 -11.60 2.77
C LEU A 35 -12.95 -12.05 1.79
N PRO A 36 -13.70 -13.15 2.04
CA PRO A 36 -14.69 -13.67 1.09
C PRO A 36 -15.79 -12.65 0.75
N LYS A 37 -16.23 -11.83 1.72
CA LYS A 37 -17.21 -10.76 1.48
C LYS A 37 -16.70 -9.69 0.51
N LEU A 38 -15.40 -9.42 0.49
CA LEU A 38 -14.82 -8.48 -0.46
C LEU A 38 -14.97 -8.99 -1.90
N VAL A 39 -14.86 -10.30 -2.09
CA VAL A 39 -15.07 -10.92 -3.41
C VAL A 39 -16.52 -10.74 -3.85
N ASP A 40 -17.48 -11.02 -2.96
CA ASP A 40 -18.91 -10.79 -3.24
C ASP A 40 -19.17 -9.31 -3.58
N ASP A 41 -18.54 -8.37 -2.85
CA ASP A 41 -18.67 -6.94 -3.11
C ASP A 41 -18.00 -6.52 -4.43
N MET A 42 -16.90 -7.16 -4.84
CA MET A 42 -16.24 -6.92 -6.13
C MET A 42 -17.11 -7.42 -7.28
N ASP A 43 -17.66 -8.63 -7.16
CA ASP A 43 -18.58 -9.23 -8.14
C ASP A 43 -19.88 -8.41 -8.28
N GLY A 44 -20.48 -8.02 -7.15
CA GLY A 44 -21.67 -7.17 -7.13
C GLY A 44 -21.46 -5.77 -7.74
N ARG A 45 -20.22 -5.29 -7.81
CA ARG A 45 -19.83 -4.05 -8.52
C ARG A 45 -19.52 -4.26 -10.00
N GLY A 46 -19.55 -5.50 -10.49
CA GLY A 46 -19.24 -5.85 -11.86
C GLY A 46 -17.76 -5.65 -12.22
N LEU A 47 -16.85 -5.79 -11.26
CA LEU A 47 -15.41 -5.74 -11.52
C LEU A 47 -14.98 -7.01 -12.27
N ASP A 48 -14.01 -6.87 -13.18
CA ASP A 48 -13.39 -8.02 -13.83
C ASP A 48 -12.52 -8.78 -12.83
N LEU A 49 -13.03 -9.89 -12.30
CA LEU A 49 -12.32 -10.73 -11.34
C LEU A 49 -11.13 -11.48 -11.96
N THR A 50 -10.92 -11.39 -13.28
CA THR A 50 -9.73 -11.92 -13.95
C THR A 50 -8.60 -10.90 -14.04
N ASP A 51 -8.85 -9.62 -13.75
CA ASP A 51 -7.82 -8.57 -13.74
C ASP A 51 -7.16 -8.46 -12.35
N PRO A 52 -5.86 -8.80 -12.21
CA PRO A 52 -5.14 -8.69 -10.94
C PRO A 52 -5.17 -7.30 -10.32
N TYR A 53 -5.26 -6.26 -11.13
CA TYR A 53 -5.26 -4.88 -10.65
C TYR A 53 -6.44 -4.63 -9.69
N HIS A 54 -7.63 -5.15 -10.00
CA HIS A 54 -8.81 -4.98 -9.16
C HIS A 54 -8.68 -5.66 -7.79
N TRP A 55 -7.93 -6.76 -7.71
CA TRP A 55 -7.69 -7.47 -6.46
C TRP A 55 -6.72 -6.73 -5.55
N TRP A 56 -5.65 -6.17 -6.10
CA TRP A 56 -4.70 -5.38 -5.34
C TRP A 56 -5.29 -4.03 -4.88
N GLU A 57 -6.05 -3.38 -5.77
CA GLU A 57 -6.73 -2.12 -5.45
C GLU A 57 -7.80 -2.31 -4.38
N SER A 58 -8.52 -3.44 -4.38
CA SER A 58 -9.58 -3.72 -3.40
C SER A 58 -9.04 -3.90 -1.98
N ILE A 59 -7.77 -4.27 -1.82
CA ILE A 59 -7.07 -4.35 -0.52
C ILE A 59 -6.11 -3.17 -0.28
N TYR A 60 -6.23 -2.08 -1.04
CA TYR A 60 -5.42 -0.86 -0.89
C TYR A 60 -3.91 -1.08 -1.02
N ILE A 61 -3.49 -1.94 -1.95
CA ILE A 61 -2.08 -2.15 -2.29
C ILE A 61 -1.83 -1.70 -3.72
N ASP A 62 -1.16 -0.56 -3.87
CA ASP A 62 -0.65 -0.05 -5.14
C ASP A 62 0.82 -0.43 -5.38
N GLY A 63 1.52 -0.95 -4.36
CA GLY A 63 2.87 -1.47 -4.47
C GLY A 63 3.28 -2.26 -3.23
N ILE A 64 4.36 -3.02 -3.37
CA ILE A 64 5.06 -3.65 -2.24
C ILE A 64 6.50 -3.14 -2.28
N LEU A 65 6.96 -2.60 -1.16
CA LEU A 65 8.32 -2.10 -1.00
C LEU A 65 9.16 -3.09 -0.19
N GLU A 66 10.43 -3.19 -0.53
CA GLU A 66 11.50 -3.72 0.33
C GLU A 66 12.45 -2.57 0.65
N LEU A 67 12.45 -2.13 1.91
CA LEU A 67 13.23 -0.99 2.39
C LEU A 67 14.23 -1.46 3.43
N GLU A 68 15.49 -1.04 3.33
CA GLU A 68 16.47 -1.24 4.40
C GLU A 68 16.46 0.00 5.30
N ASN A 69 16.20 -0.16 6.59
CA ASN A 69 16.27 0.96 7.54
C ASN A 69 17.72 1.28 7.93
N SER A 70 17.92 2.36 8.70
CA SER A 70 19.25 2.80 9.17
C SER A 70 20.01 1.79 10.03
N GLN A 71 19.33 0.75 10.53
CA GLN A 71 19.90 -0.33 11.32
C GLN A 71 20.31 -1.55 10.46
N GLY A 72 20.09 -1.49 9.14
CA GLY A 72 20.36 -2.60 8.21
C GLY A 72 19.27 -3.67 8.22
N VAL A 73 18.08 -3.38 8.76
CA VAL A 73 16.94 -4.31 8.75
C VAL A 73 16.09 -4.06 7.51
N THR A 74 15.88 -5.12 6.71
CA THR A 74 14.95 -5.08 5.58
C THR A 74 13.51 -5.22 6.05
N LEU A 75 12.66 -4.29 5.62
CA LEU A 75 11.24 -4.20 5.91
C LEU A 75 10.44 -4.46 4.63
N SER A 76 9.49 -5.39 4.66
CA SER A 76 8.53 -5.55 3.56
C SER A 76 7.22 -4.80 3.84
N VAL A 77 6.85 -3.86 2.98
CA VAL A 77 5.78 -2.90 3.26
C VAL A 77 4.79 -2.84 2.10
N ALA A 78 3.51 -3.06 2.38
CA ALA A 78 2.45 -2.74 1.43
C ALA A 78 2.17 -1.24 1.43
N VAL A 79 1.97 -0.66 0.24
CA VAL A 79 1.73 0.77 0.09
C VAL A 79 0.47 1.01 -0.72
N GLY A 80 -0.40 1.91 -0.23
CA GLY A 80 -1.59 2.39 -0.94
C GLY A 80 -1.54 3.90 -1.10
N ILE A 81 -1.93 4.41 -2.26
CA ILE A 81 -1.97 5.83 -2.58
C ILE A 81 -3.43 6.30 -2.59
N ILE A 82 -3.74 7.30 -1.79
CA ILE A 82 -5.12 7.78 -1.58
C ILE A 82 -5.18 9.30 -1.75
N GLU A 83 -6.08 9.78 -2.60
CA GLU A 83 -6.22 11.21 -2.93
C GLU A 83 -7.28 11.93 -2.07
N GLN A 84 -8.11 11.18 -1.33
CA GLN A 84 -9.19 11.74 -0.51
C GLN A 84 -9.06 11.28 0.94
N TRP A 85 -8.95 12.24 1.87
CA TRP A 85 -8.77 11.96 3.30
C TRP A 85 -9.87 11.07 3.89
N ARG A 86 -11.12 11.27 3.48
CA ARG A 86 -12.25 10.42 3.91
C ARG A 86 -12.03 8.96 3.51
N ASN A 87 -11.47 8.73 2.33
CA ASN A 87 -11.16 7.38 1.85
C ASN A 87 -9.97 6.79 2.59
N ALA A 88 -8.98 7.61 3.00
CA ALA A 88 -7.84 7.16 3.78
C ALA A 88 -8.24 6.58 5.13
N ASN A 89 -9.19 7.21 5.82
CA ASN A 89 -9.70 6.71 7.10
C ASN A 89 -10.49 5.41 6.95
N THR A 90 -11.34 5.30 5.91
CA THR A 90 -12.06 4.06 5.60
C THR A 90 -11.08 2.94 5.25
N ALA A 91 -10.08 3.24 4.43
CA ALA A 91 -9.03 2.31 4.07
C ALA A 91 -8.24 1.86 5.31
N LEU A 92 -7.84 2.78 6.20
CA LEU A 92 -7.15 2.44 7.44
C LEU A 92 -7.95 1.44 8.29
N ARG A 93 -9.26 1.66 8.45
CA ARG A 93 -10.14 0.73 9.18
C ARG A 93 -10.19 -0.65 8.54
N MET A 94 -10.21 -0.72 7.20
CA MET A 94 -10.16 -1.99 6.50
C MET A 94 -8.80 -2.67 6.71
N ILE A 95 -7.70 -1.96 6.51
CA ILE A 95 -6.37 -2.58 6.52
C ILE A 95 -5.90 -2.99 7.93
N THR A 96 -6.55 -2.45 8.96
CA THR A 96 -6.32 -2.82 10.38
C THR A 96 -7.27 -3.92 10.86
N ALA A 97 -8.25 -4.33 10.06
CA ALA A 97 -9.15 -5.40 10.45
C ALA A 97 -8.39 -6.72 10.67
N PRO A 98 -8.78 -7.57 11.63
CA PRO A 98 -8.05 -8.81 11.93
C PRO A 98 -7.84 -9.71 10.72
N ARG A 99 -8.84 -9.83 9.85
CA ARG A 99 -8.72 -10.62 8.62
C ARG A 99 -7.72 -10.03 7.62
N MET A 100 -7.56 -8.71 7.61
CA MET A 100 -6.52 -8.09 6.80
C MET A 100 -5.13 -8.37 7.38
N VAL A 101 -5.00 -8.36 8.70
CA VAL A 101 -3.73 -8.71 9.36
C VAL A 101 -3.29 -10.12 8.99
N GLU A 102 -4.21 -11.09 8.97
CA GLU A 102 -3.92 -12.47 8.53
C GLU A 102 -3.47 -12.54 7.06
N LEU A 103 -4.15 -11.81 6.17
CA LEU A 103 -3.75 -11.74 4.76
C LEU A 103 -2.37 -11.09 4.61
N ARG A 104 -2.12 -10.00 5.33
CA ARG A 104 -0.84 -9.29 5.32
C ARG A 104 0.32 -10.18 5.79
N HIS A 105 0.11 -10.95 6.87
CA HIS A 105 1.08 -11.95 7.32
C HIS A 105 1.30 -13.05 6.26
N SER A 106 0.24 -13.51 5.60
CA SER A 106 0.33 -14.54 4.54
C SER A 106 1.10 -14.06 3.30
N LEU A 107 1.08 -12.74 3.04
CA LEU A 107 1.89 -12.10 2.00
C LEU A 107 3.33 -11.76 2.45
N ASN A 108 3.70 -12.10 3.69
CA ASN A 108 4.97 -11.72 4.32
C ASN A 108 5.22 -10.20 4.29
N LEU A 109 4.19 -9.44 4.65
CA LEU A 109 4.24 -7.98 4.73
C LEU A 109 4.24 -7.55 6.19
N GLU A 110 5.24 -6.78 6.60
CA GLU A 110 5.41 -6.35 7.99
C GLU A 110 4.55 -5.14 8.34
N GLN A 111 4.33 -4.25 7.38
CA GLN A 111 3.57 -3.02 7.56
C GLN A 111 2.68 -2.70 6.35
N HIS A 112 1.70 -1.81 6.55
CA HIS A 112 0.86 -1.28 5.48
C HIS A 112 0.70 0.23 5.62
N TRP A 113 1.26 0.97 4.67
CA TRP A 113 1.25 2.43 4.67
C TRP A 113 0.27 2.97 3.63
N LEU A 114 -0.60 3.87 4.05
CA LEU A 114 -1.51 4.61 3.19
C LEU A 114 -0.99 6.03 3.02
N PHE A 115 -0.43 6.34 1.86
CA PHE A 115 0.01 7.69 1.53
C PHE A 115 -1.19 8.51 1.08
N TYR A 116 -1.54 9.50 1.90
CA TYR A 116 -2.51 10.52 1.52
C TYR A 116 -1.81 11.60 0.71
N VAL A 117 -2.18 11.72 -0.57
CA VAL A 117 -1.64 12.70 -1.51
C VAL A 117 -2.71 13.75 -1.80
N SER A 118 -2.51 14.97 -1.30
CA SER A 118 -3.48 16.06 -1.47
C SER A 118 -3.16 16.98 -2.65
N SER A 119 -1.91 16.97 -3.13
CA SER A 119 -1.46 17.79 -4.25
C SER A 119 -2.10 17.40 -5.58
N ARG A 120 -2.34 18.38 -6.45
CA ARG A 120 -2.75 18.14 -7.85
C ARG A 120 -1.57 17.82 -8.78
N LYS A 121 -0.35 17.89 -8.27
CA LYS A 121 0.87 17.62 -9.02
C LYS A 121 1.62 16.45 -8.38
N PRO A 122 2.42 15.69 -9.15
CA PRO A 122 3.28 14.68 -8.57
C PRO A 122 4.30 15.31 -7.61
N TYR A 123 4.54 14.64 -6.48
CA TYR A 123 5.60 15.05 -5.57
C TYR A 123 6.98 14.71 -6.16
N PRO A 124 7.99 15.56 -5.94
CA PRO A 124 9.38 15.26 -6.31
C PRO A 124 9.86 13.93 -5.71
N GLU A 125 10.83 13.30 -6.39
CA GLU A 125 11.46 12.06 -5.91
C GLU A 125 12.07 12.22 -4.51
N SER A 126 12.70 13.36 -4.21
CA SER A 126 13.28 13.65 -2.91
C SER A 126 12.27 13.55 -1.75
N VAL A 127 11.04 14.05 -1.96
CA VAL A 127 9.97 13.97 -0.95
C VAL A 127 9.63 12.51 -0.65
N TRP A 128 9.58 11.65 -1.66
CA TRP A 128 9.34 10.23 -1.46
C TRP A 128 10.49 9.54 -0.75
N ILE A 129 11.74 9.83 -1.12
CA ILE A 129 12.92 9.26 -0.46
C ILE A 129 12.90 9.60 1.03
N ASP A 130 12.81 10.90 1.35
CA ASP A 130 12.83 11.38 2.73
C ASP A 130 11.71 10.73 3.54
N LEU A 131 10.49 10.72 3.01
CA LEU A 131 9.33 10.16 3.68
C LEU A 131 9.43 8.64 3.90
N LEU A 132 9.89 7.89 2.89
CA LEU A 132 10.00 6.42 2.97
C LEU A 132 11.03 6.01 4.02
N TYR A 133 12.21 6.63 4.02
CA TYR A 133 13.26 6.29 4.96
C TYR A 133 13.00 6.84 6.36
N GLU A 134 12.43 8.04 6.49
CA GLU A 134 11.95 8.54 7.78
C GLU A 134 10.92 7.58 8.39
N GLN A 135 10.00 7.06 7.59
CA GLN A 135 9.01 6.10 8.07
C GLN A 135 9.60 4.72 8.37
N ALA A 136 10.58 4.24 7.59
CA ALA A 136 11.27 2.98 7.83
C ALA A 136 12.04 2.97 9.17
N ASP A 137 12.56 4.12 9.59
CA ASP A 137 13.28 4.28 10.85
C ASP A 137 12.37 4.50 12.06
N LYS A 138 11.10 4.90 11.84
CA LYS A 138 10.14 5.08 12.94
C LYS A 138 9.67 3.73 13.49
N PRO A 139 9.57 3.58 14.83
CA PRO A 139 8.88 2.44 15.42
C PRO A 139 7.43 2.38 14.90
N PRO A 140 6.99 1.22 14.38
CA PRO A 140 5.65 1.12 13.82
C PRO A 140 4.58 1.13 14.94
N PRO A 141 3.36 1.61 14.65
CA PRO A 141 2.26 1.52 15.59
C PRO A 141 1.91 0.05 15.88
N GLU A 142 1.14 -0.20 16.94
CA GLU A 142 0.70 -1.55 17.32
C GLU A 142 -0.02 -2.29 16.18
N SER A 143 -0.84 -1.57 15.40
CA SER A 143 -1.53 -2.10 14.22
C SER A 143 -0.61 -2.45 13.05
N ARG A 144 0.64 -1.93 13.07
CA ARG A 144 1.60 -1.90 11.94
C ARG A 144 1.06 -1.23 10.67
N CYS A 145 -0.04 -0.48 10.78
CA CYS A 145 -0.66 0.23 9.67
C CYS A 145 -0.75 1.73 9.98
N SER A 146 -0.43 2.57 8.99
CA SER A 146 -0.36 4.03 9.16
C SER A 146 -0.97 4.75 7.97
N ILE A 147 -1.64 5.88 8.23
CA ILE A 147 -1.85 6.91 7.20
C ILE A 147 -0.69 7.89 7.30
N ILE A 148 -0.08 8.20 6.17
CA ILE A 148 1.05 9.11 6.06
C ILE A 148 0.64 10.23 5.10
N GLU A 149 0.55 11.45 5.61
CA GLU A 149 0.28 12.61 4.77
C GLU A 149 1.57 13.00 4.03
N VAL A 150 1.48 13.09 2.70
CA VAL A 150 2.60 13.53 1.87
C VAL A 150 2.56 15.05 1.79
N VAL A 151 3.50 15.70 2.47
CA VAL A 151 3.67 17.16 2.45
C VAL A 151 4.98 17.50 1.73
N GLU A 152 4.97 18.58 0.94
CA GLU A 152 6.25 19.17 0.53
C GLU A 152 6.82 19.90 1.76
N PRO A 153 8.11 19.71 2.09
CA PRO A 153 8.73 20.51 3.14
C PRO A 153 8.67 21.98 2.75
N ASP A 154 8.24 22.84 3.68
CA ASP A 154 8.23 24.29 3.48
C ASP A 154 9.66 24.74 3.12
N LEU A 155 9.82 25.27 1.89
CA LEU A 155 11.08 25.85 1.39
C LEU A 155 11.41 27.18 2.07
#